data_AF-A0A382M5L0-F1
#
_entry.id   AF-A0A382M5L0-F1
#
_cell.length_a   1.000
_cell.length_b   1.000
_cell.length_c   1.000
_cell.angle_alpha   90.00
_cell.angle_beta   90.00
_cell.angle_gamma   90.00
#
_symmetry.space_group_name_H-M   'P 1'
#
loop_
_entity.id
_entity.type
_entity.pdbx_description
1 polymer ?
#
loop_
_entity_poly.entity_id
_entity_poly.type
_entity_poly.pdbx_seq_one_letter_code
_entity_poly.pdbx_strand_id
1 'polypeptide(L)'
;MELFPEFQDKANDFPPAPLADRMRPRELKDLIGQTNLIGKGKPLYKLITGKSNFSFILWGPPDSGKTTIARLAARISENDFICDE
;
A
#
# COMPACT_ATOMS: atom_id res chain seq x y z
N MET A 1 35.38 -16.65 10.82
CA MET A 1 35.42 -17.14 9.44
C MET A 1 34.01 -16.94 8.91
N GLU A 2 33.77 -15.81 8.24
CA GLU A 2 32.45 -15.53 7.65
C GLU A 2 32.26 -16.46 6.46
N LEU A 3 31.18 -17.24 6.49
CA LEU A 3 31.02 -18.40 5.62
C LEU A 3 30.74 -18.04 4.15
N PHE A 4 30.43 -16.78 3.83
CA PHE A 4 30.00 -16.36 2.49
C PHE A 4 30.32 -14.86 2.18
N PRO A 5 31.58 -14.50 1.92
CA PRO A 5 31.96 -13.12 1.56
C PRO A 5 31.46 -12.67 0.17
N GLU A 6 31.11 -13.61 -0.72
CA GLU A 6 30.68 -13.33 -2.10
C GLU A 6 29.24 -12.78 -2.19
N PHE A 7 28.47 -12.88 -1.11
CA PHE A 7 27.09 -12.39 -1.03
C PHE A 7 26.99 -10.99 -0.40
N GLN A 8 28.11 -10.36 -0.04
CA GLN A 8 28.08 -9.15 0.77
C GLN A 8 27.64 -7.86 0.06
N ASP A 9 27.52 -7.79 -1.27
CA ASP A 9 27.08 -6.55 -1.93
C ASP A 9 26.29 -6.77 -3.23
N LYS A 10 25.07 -7.32 -3.11
CA LYS A 10 24.06 -7.24 -4.19
C LYS A 10 22.79 -6.49 -3.82
N ALA A 11 22.82 -5.66 -2.78
CA ALA A 11 21.68 -4.83 -2.41
C ALA A 11 21.27 -3.83 -3.53
N ASN A 12 22.20 -3.52 -4.46
CA ASN A 12 21.99 -2.57 -5.56
C ASN A 12 21.75 -3.23 -6.94
N ASP A 13 21.69 -4.57 -7.04
CA ASP A 13 21.55 -5.29 -8.32
C ASP A 13 20.07 -5.61 -8.67
N PHE A 14 19.13 -5.16 -7.83
CA PHE A 14 17.71 -5.34 -8.09
C PHE A 14 17.22 -4.37 -9.17
N PRO A 15 16.51 -4.86 -10.21
CA PRO A 15 15.90 -3.97 -11.17
C PRO A 15 14.96 -3.00 -10.45
N PRO A 16 14.89 -1.73 -10.88
CA PRO A 16 14.01 -0.75 -10.26
C PRO A 16 12.58 -1.28 -10.25
N ALA A 17 11.86 -1.05 -9.15
CA ALA A 17 10.50 -1.52 -8.98
C ALA A 17 9.63 -1.20 -10.23
N PRO A 18 8.66 -2.08 -10.57
CA PRO A 18 7.77 -1.87 -11.71
C PRO A 18 7.16 -0.46 -11.72
N LEU A 19 6.85 0.07 -12.91
CA LEU A 19 6.28 1.42 -13.02
C LEU A 19 5.00 1.57 -12.19
N ALA A 20 4.13 0.55 -12.20
CA ALA A 20 2.91 0.53 -11.42
C ALA A 20 3.17 0.70 -9.92
N ASP A 21 4.24 0.08 -9.41
CA ASP A 21 4.66 0.18 -8.02
C ASP A 21 5.17 1.58 -7.67
N ARG A 22 5.95 2.17 -8.58
CA ARG A 22 6.48 3.54 -8.42
C ARG A 22 5.40 4.62 -8.52
N MET A 23 4.36 4.39 -9.32
CA MET A 23 3.25 5.31 -9.54
C MET A 23 2.18 5.23 -8.44
N ARG A 24 2.29 4.32 -7.46
CA ARG A 24 1.27 4.19 -6.43
C ARG A 24 1.20 5.46 -5.55
N PRO A 25 -0.01 5.98 -5.31
CA PRO A 25 -0.30 7.00 -4.31
C PRO A 25 0.38 6.78 -2.96
N ARG A 26 0.85 7.87 -2.35
CA ARG A 26 1.49 7.84 -1.01
C ARG A 26 0.58 8.34 0.09
N GLU A 27 -0.39 9.17 -0.26
CA GLU A 27 -1.41 9.69 0.64
C GLU A 27 -2.83 9.40 0.11
N LEU A 28 -3.81 9.38 1.01
CA LEU A 28 -5.23 9.21 0.65
C LEU A 28 -5.73 10.28 -0.34
N LYS A 29 -5.16 11.49 -0.29
CA LYS A 29 -5.54 12.60 -1.19
C LYS A 29 -5.08 12.39 -2.63
N ASP A 30 -4.07 11.54 -2.83
CA ASP A 30 -3.48 11.27 -4.15
C ASP A 30 -4.24 10.17 -4.91
N LEU A 31 -5.20 9.49 -4.25
CA LEU A 31 -6.06 8.50 -4.89
C LEU A 31 -7.08 9.19 -5.80
N ILE A 32 -7.05 8.84 -7.08
CA ILE A 32 -7.94 9.38 -8.11
C ILE A 32 -9.15 8.44 -8.29
N GLY A 33 -10.34 9.00 -8.51
CA GLY A 33 -11.54 8.27 -8.92
C GLY A 33 -12.39 7.65 -7.80
N GLN A 34 -11.85 7.47 -6.60
CA GLN A 34 -12.56 6.85 -5.47
C GLN A 34 -13.16 7.85 -4.46
N THR A 35 -13.38 9.11 -4.85
CA THR A 35 -13.79 10.22 -3.97
C THR A 35 -15.02 9.94 -3.11
N ASN A 36 -15.96 9.11 -3.59
CA ASN A 36 -17.15 8.76 -2.81
C ASN A 36 -16.85 7.83 -1.62
N LEU A 37 -15.79 7.03 -1.68
CA LEU A 37 -15.36 6.13 -0.62
C LEU A 37 -14.31 6.78 0.30
N ILE A 38 -13.31 7.42 -0.29
CA ILE A 38 -12.13 7.96 0.41
C ILE A 38 -12.14 9.48 0.58
N GLY A 39 -13.20 10.17 0.14
CA GLY A 39 -13.33 11.60 0.34
C GLY A 39 -13.34 12.00 1.82
N LYS A 40 -12.89 13.22 2.13
CA LYS A 40 -12.89 13.73 3.51
C LYS A 40 -14.28 13.59 4.14
N GLY A 41 -14.34 12.95 5.31
CA GLY A 41 -15.57 12.73 6.07
C GLY A 41 -16.39 11.51 5.66
N LYS A 42 -15.98 10.77 4.62
CA LYS A 42 -16.61 9.49 4.23
C LYS A 42 -16.25 8.37 5.22
N PRO A 43 -17.06 7.29 5.29
CA PRO A 43 -16.84 6.21 6.26
C PRO A 43 -15.44 5.61 6.18
N LEU A 44 -14.99 5.23 4.98
CA LEU A 44 -13.67 4.61 4.81
C LEU A 44 -12.52 5.59 5.15
N TYR A 45 -12.67 6.87 4.79
CA TYR A 45 -11.71 7.90 5.20
C TYR A 45 -11.61 7.98 6.74
N LYS A 46 -12.75 8.07 7.44
CA LYS A 46 -12.79 8.14 8.91
C LYS A 46 -12.20 6.91 9.56
N LEU A 47 -12.51 5.73 9.04
CA LEU A 47 -11.99 4.46 9.55
C LEU A 47 -10.46 4.40 9.43
N ILE A 48 -9.93 4.74 8.25
CA ILE A 48 -8.48 4.76 8.01
C ILE A 48 -7.78 5.83 8.86
N THR A 49 -8.29 7.07 8.89
CA THR A 49 -7.66 8.16 9.65
C THR A 49 -7.83 8.04 11.16
N GLY A 50 -8.87 7.35 11.62
CA GLY A 50 -9.19 7.19 13.03
C GLY A 50 -8.30 6.17 13.75
N LYS A 51 -7.34 5.53 13.06
CA LYS A 51 -6.46 4.48 13.60
C LYS A 51 -7.22 3.38 14.36
N SER A 52 -8.43 3.05 13.89
CA SER A 52 -9.21 1.96 14.47
C SER A 52 -8.75 0.62 13.88
N ASN A 53 -8.73 -0.44 14.68
CA ASN A 53 -8.50 -1.80 14.20
C ASN A 53 -9.80 -2.37 13.62
N PHE A 54 -10.17 -1.90 12.42
CA PHE A 54 -11.37 -2.36 11.71
C PHE A 54 -11.02 -3.33 10.59
N SER A 55 -11.79 -4.41 10.48
CA SER A 55 -11.69 -5.36 9.37
C SER A 55 -12.62 -4.92 8.23
N PHE A 56 -12.13 -4.92 7.00
CA PHE A 56 -12.91 -4.58 5.81
C PHE A 56 -12.45 -5.37 4.60
N ILE A 57 -13.36 -5.55 3.63
CA ILE A 57 -13.08 -6.23 2.37
C ILE A 57 -13.18 -5.21 1.24
N LEU A 58 -12.14 -5.12 0.40
CA LEU A 58 -12.16 -4.32 -0.82
C LEU A 58 -12.53 -5.22 -2.00
N TRP A 59 -13.70 -4.99 -2.59
CA TRP A 59 -14.18 -5.73 -3.75
C TRP A 59 -14.41 -4.80 -4.94
N GLY A 60 -14.10 -5.28 -6.16
CA GLY A 60 -14.23 -4.49 -7.38
C GLY A 60 -13.45 -5.10 -8.55
N PRO A 61 -13.65 -4.58 -9.77
CA PRO A 61 -12.98 -5.06 -11.00
C PRO A 61 -11.46 -4.95 -10.93
N PRO A 62 -10.68 -5.72 -11.72
CA PRO A 62 -9.23 -5.58 -11.75
C PRO A 62 -8.83 -4.13 -12.06
N ASP A 63 -7.67 -3.70 -11.55
CA ASP A 63 -7.14 -2.34 -11.70
C ASP A 63 -7.94 -1.21 -11.00
N SER A 64 -8.95 -1.53 -10.19
CA SER A 64 -9.73 -0.52 -9.44
C SER A 64 -9.01 0.11 -8.23
N GLY A 65 -7.70 -0.16 -8.05
CA GLY A 65 -6.88 0.41 -6.98
C GLY A 65 -7.03 -0.24 -5.59
N LYS A 66 -7.60 -1.45 -5.47
CA LYS A 66 -7.81 -2.14 -4.18
C LYS A 66 -6.52 -2.32 -3.38
N THR A 67 -5.48 -2.87 -4.01
CA THR A 67 -4.17 -3.10 -3.38
C THR A 67 -3.54 -1.78 -2.92
N THR A 68 -3.72 -0.72 -3.70
CA THR A 68 -3.27 0.63 -3.35
C THR A 68 -3.99 1.16 -2.11
N ILE A 69 -5.32 1.01 -2.03
CA ILE A 69 -6.11 1.43 -0.87
C ILE A 69 -5.72 0.63 0.38
N ALA A 70 -5.58 -0.69 0.27
CA ALA A 70 -5.18 -1.54 1.38
C ALA A 70 -3.78 -1.16 1.91
N ARG A 71 -2.81 -0.95 1.02
CA ARG A 71 -1.47 -0.50 1.39
C ARG A 71 -1.48 0.87 2.08
N LEU A 72 -2.27 1.82 1.59
CA LEU A 72 -2.42 3.13 2.23
C LEU A 72 -3.07 3.03 3.61
N ALA A 73 -4.08 2.17 3.77
CA ALA A 73 -4.73 1.94 5.05
C ALA A 73 -3.75 1.36 6.09
N ALA A 74 -2.97 0.35 5.70
CA ALA A 74 -1.91 -0.21 6.56
C ALA A 74 -0.88 0.85 6.96
N ARG A 75 -0.41 1.65 6.00
CA ARG A 75 0.55 2.73 6.27
C ARG A 75 0.02 3.78 7.27
N ILE A 76 -1.24 4.19 7.13
CA ILE A 76 -1.83 5.24 8.00
C ILE A 76 -2.16 4.69 9.39
N SER A 77 -2.52 3.41 9.47
CA SER A 77 -2.77 2.72 10.73
C SER A 77 -1.50 2.16 11.39
N GLU A 78 -0.32 2.39 10.80
CA GLU A 78 0.97 1.89 11.29
C GLU A 78 1.02 0.35 11.43
N ASN A 79 0.30 -0.35 10.55
CA ASN A 79 0.23 -1.80 10.48
C ASN A 79 1.05 -2.37 9.31
N ASP A 80 1.42 -3.64 9.42
CA ASP A 80 2.08 -4.36 8.33
C ASP A 80 1.12 -4.65 7.17
N PHE A 81 1.63 -4.53 5.95
CA PHE A 81 0.91 -4.87 4.73
C PHE A 81 1.54 -6.11 4.08
N ILE A 82 0.80 -7.21 4.09
CA ILE A 82 1.21 -8.47 3.46
C ILE A 82 0.29 -8.69 2.26
N CYS A 83 0.89 -8.87 1.08
CA CYS A 83 0.18 -9.22 -0.14
C CYS A 83 1.05 -10.26 -0.84
N ASP A 84 0.53 -11.47 -1.01
CA ASP A 84 1.17 -12.46 -1.86
C ASP A 84 1.03 -12.01 -3.33
N GLU A 85 2.11 -12.17 -4.10
CA GLU A 85 2.13 -11.99 -5.56
C GLU A 85 1.60 -13.23 -6.29
#